data_AF-A0AAE3YDN1-F1
#
_entry.id   AF-A0AAE3YDN1-F1
#
_cell.length_a   1.000
_cell.length_b   1.000
_cell.length_c   1.000
_cell.angle_alpha   90.00
_cell.angle_beta   90.00
_cell.angle_gamma   90.00
#
_symmetry.space_group_name_H-M   'P 1'
#
loop_
_entity.id
_entity.type
_entity.pdbx_description
1 polymer ?
#
loop_
_entity_poly.entity_id
_entity_poly.type
_entity_poly.pdbx_seq_one_letter_code
_entity_poly.pdbx_strand_id
1 'polypeptide(L)'
;MKLQIINSLNHLKQLNDNPFALQKIAYWLYEYNDLYKEVKNYSENLCEQCQEWKANGLPYDCLQGTEYCTKRYRYFTNFYEEAEYGIKMQELDSICKIALEEYNTYSNNDVLLKNWLIKYFDIGYNKLAVFYYDHLDYSVDEGEVVHPHFGNSPIGEFGVCIDRMYYENLIEFDDVFKMLFYERKIYPEKLKEIEEEIQKVAIL
;
A
#
# COMPACT_ATOMS: atom_id res chain seq x y z
N MET A 1 12.70 20.21 -11.70
CA MET A 1 11.77 19.07 -11.53
C MET A 1 12.15 17.82 -12.33
N LYS A 2 11.98 17.73 -13.66
CA LYS A 2 12.22 16.48 -14.43
C LYS A 2 13.59 15.83 -14.15
N LEU A 3 14.67 16.60 -14.22
CA LEU A 3 16.03 16.09 -13.96
C LEU A 3 16.20 15.61 -12.51
N GLN A 4 15.64 16.32 -11.53
CA GLN A 4 15.70 15.91 -10.12
C GLN A 4 14.93 14.60 -9.88
N ILE A 5 13.76 14.44 -10.52
CA ILE A 5 12.99 13.19 -10.49
C ILE A 5 13.82 12.04 -11.08
N ILE A 6 14.42 12.24 -12.26
CA ILE A 6 15.26 11.21 -12.89
C ILE A 6 16.45 10.85 -11.99
N ASN A 7 17.11 11.84 -11.39
CA ASN A 7 18.22 11.60 -10.48
C ASN A 7 17.78 10.82 -9.23
N SER A 8 16.60 11.13 -8.68
CA SER A 8 16.01 10.39 -7.55
C SER A 8 15.72 8.93 -7.90
N LEU A 9 15.11 8.66 -9.05
CA LEU A 9 14.83 7.30 -9.51
C LEU A 9 16.12 6.52 -9.81
N ASN A 10 17.12 7.18 -10.39
CA ASN A 10 18.44 6.57 -10.63
C ASN A 10 19.18 6.26 -9.32
N HIS A 11 19.06 7.12 -8.31
CA HIS A 11 19.64 6.83 -6.99
C HIS A 11 19.01 5.57 -6.38
N LEU A 12 17.68 5.45 -6.40
CA LEU A 12 16.99 4.24 -5.93
C LEU A 12 17.46 2.99 -6.69
N LYS A 13 17.56 3.08 -8.03
CA LYS A 13 18.08 2.00 -8.88
C LYS A 13 19.51 1.61 -8.51
N GLN A 14 20.38 2.57 -8.22
CA GLN A 14 21.79 2.36 -7.88
C GLN A 14 22.00 1.65 -6.54
N LEU A 15 20.99 1.67 -5.65
CA LEU A 15 21.05 0.85 -4.44
C LEU A 15 21.13 -0.65 -4.81
N ASN A 16 20.52 -1.07 -5.93
CA ASN A 16 20.62 -2.41 -6.53
C ASN A 16 20.37 -3.57 -5.54
N ASP A 17 19.38 -3.40 -4.66
CA ASP A 17 18.93 -4.44 -3.75
C ASP A 17 17.45 -4.68 -4.01
N ASN A 18 17.05 -5.44 -5.02
CA ASN A 18 15.64 -5.83 -5.14
C ASN A 18 15.54 -7.33 -4.87
N PRO A 19 14.91 -7.78 -3.77
CA PRO A 19 14.14 -7.01 -2.79
C PRO A 19 14.99 -6.06 -1.92
N PHE A 20 14.42 -4.89 -1.60
CA PHE A 20 15.08 -3.82 -0.85
C PHE A 20 15.00 -4.06 0.65
N ALA A 21 16.10 -3.74 1.33
CA ALA A 21 16.07 -3.53 2.76
C ALA A 21 15.17 -2.33 3.10
N LEU A 22 14.31 -2.47 4.12
CA LEU A 22 13.37 -1.43 4.54
C LEU A 22 14.07 -0.07 4.78
N GLN A 23 15.25 -0.09 5.38
CA GLN A 23 16.02 1.11 5.71
C GLN A 23 16.49 1.85 4.45
N LYS A 24 16.75 1.16 3.34
CA LYS A 24 17.16 1.76 2.08
C LYS A 24 16.01 2.50 1.41
N ILE A 25 14.80 1.94 1.46
CA ILE A 25 13.58 2.63 1.02
C ILE A 25 13.29 3.83 1.93
N ALA A 26 13.35 3.65 3.25
CA ALA A 26 13.14 4.74 4.21
C ALA A 26 14.13 5.89 4.00
N TYR A 27 15.40 5.58 3.73
CA TYR A 27 16.43 6.57 3.39
C TYR A 27 16.11 7.32 2.10
N TRP A 28 15.74 6.60 1.03
CA TRP A 28 15.36 7.23 -0.23
C TRP A 28 14.15 8.17 -0.08
N LEU A 29 13.11 7.72 0.64
CA LEU A 29 11.95 8.57 0.95
C LEU A 29 12.37 9.82 1.70
N TYR A 30 13.18 9.68 2.76
CA TYR A 30 13.69 10.81 3.53
C TYR A 30 14.45 11.82 2.67
N GLU A 31 15.43 11.36 1.87
CA GLU A 31 16.26 12.20 1.02
C GLU A 31 15.47 12.98 -0.03
N TYR A 32 14.39 12.40 -0.56
CA TYR A 32 13.60 13.00 -1.63
C TYR A 32 12.23 13.53 -1.19
N ASN A 33 11.97 13.62 0.11
CA ASN A 33 10.72 14.14 0.65
C ASN A 33 10.41 15.57 0.19
N ASP A 34 11.41 16.45 0.14
CA ASP A 34 11.23 17.83 -0.30
C ASP A 34 10.93 17.90 -1.80
N LEU A 35 11.58 17.05 -2.61
CA LEU A 35 11.26 16.91 -4.03
C LEU A 35 9.82 16.40 -4.22
N TYR A 36 9.39 15.40 -3.44
CA TYR A 36 8.02 14.90 -3.44
C TYR A 36 7.02 16.02 -3.14
N LYS A 37 7.22 16.81 -2.08
CA LYS A 37 6.36 17.94 -1.73
C LYS A 37 6.31 18.99 -2.83
N GLU A 38 7.47 19.33 -3.43
CA GLU A 38 7.55 20.28 -4.53
C GLU A 38 6.73 19.80 -5.74
N VAL A 39 6.91 18.54 -6.14
CA VAL A 39 6.18 17.92 -7.26
C VAL A 39 4.69 17.83 -6.98
N LYS A 40 4.30 17.45 -5.76
CA LYS A 40 2.89 17.36 -5.34
C LYS A 40 2.21 18.72 -5.41
N ASN A 41 2.80 19.74 -4.80
CA ASN A 41 2.28 21.11 -4.86
C ASN A 41 2.21 21.63 -6.30
N TYR A 42 3.24 21.39 -7.11
CA TYR A 42 3.21 21.74 -8.53
C TYR A 42 2.06 21.05 -9.26
N SER A 43 1.84 19.76 -9.01
CA SER A 43 0.82 18.93 -9.65
C SER A 43 -0.62 19.20 -9.20
N GLU A 44 -0.83 19.93 -8.10
CA GLU A 44 -2.15 20.35 -7.63
C GLU A 44 -2.61 21.66 -8.27
N ASN A 45 -1.66 22.52 -8.65
CA ASN A 45 -1.96 23.78 -9.31
C ASN A 45 -2.38 23.56 -10.76
N LEU A 46 -3.43 24.25 -11.23
CA LEU A 46 -3.76 24.26 -12.66
C LEU A 46 -2.71 25.06 -13.42
N CYS A 47 -2.28 24.57 -14.57
CA CYS A 47 -1.48 25.37 -15.50
C CYS A 47 -2.29 26.52 -16.09
N GLU A 48 -1.59 27.54 -16.59
CA GLU A 48 -2.19 28.77 -17.14
C GLU A 48 -3.28 28.48 -18.17
N GLN A 49 -3.00 27.60 -19.14
CA GLN A 49 -3.97 27.20 -20.16
C GLN A 49 -5.25 26.57 -19.57
N CYS A 50 -5.11 25.71 -18.57
CA CYS A 50 -6.25 25.10 -17.88
C CYS A 50 -7.02 26.12 -17.03
N GLN A 51 -6.33 27.12 -16.48
CA GLN A 51 -6.98 28.24 -15.77
C GLN A 51 -7.82 29.08 -16.74
N GLU A 52 -7.30 29.39 -17.93
CA GLU A 52 -8.04 30.09 -18.98
C GLU A 52 -9.26 29.32 -19.46
N TRP A 53 -9.12 28.02 -19.73
CA TRP A 53 -10.25 27.17 -20.12
C TRP A 53 -11.31 27.13 -19.03
N LYS A 54 -10.91 26.96 -17.77
CA LYS A 54 -11.81 27.03 -16.63
C LYS A 54 -12.52 28.38 -16.54
N ALA A 55 -11.82 29.50 -16.73
CA ALA A 55 -12.41 30.84 -16.71
C ALA A 55 -13.42 31.05 -17.84
N ASN A 56 -13.23 30.39 -18.97
CA ASN A 56 -14.13 30.43 -20.12
C ASN A 56 -15.25 29.36 -20.07
N GLY A 57 -15.37 28.59 -18.96
CA GLY A 57 -16.36 27.53 -18.84
C GLY A 57 -16.11 26.32 -19.75
N LEU A 58 -14.88 26.17 -20.25
CA LEU A 58 -14.46 25.07 -21.10
C LEU A 58 -13.97 23.89 -20.25
N PRO A 59 -14.22 22.64 -20.68
CA PRO A 59 -13.58 21.50 -20.07
C PRO A 59 -12.06 21.60 -20.24
N TYR A 60 -11.34 21.29 -19.17
CA TYR A 60 -9.88 21.21 -19.20
C TYR A 60 -9.47 19.82 -18.75
N ASP A 61 -8.59 19.20 -19.52
CA ASP A 61 -8.05 17.90 -19.19
C ASP A 61 -6.53 17.91 -19.31
N CYS A 62 -5.90 17.39 -18.26
CA CYS A 62 -4.46 17.26 -18.11
C CYS A 62 -4.00 15.81 -18.37
N LEU A 63 -4.93 14.89 -18.69
CA LEU A 63 -4.67 13.47 -18.88
C LEU A 63 -3.76 13.17 -20.09
N GLN A 64 -3.58 14.10 -21.03
CA GLN A 64 -2.76 13.89 -22.24
C GLN A 64 -1.28 14.27 -22.10
N GLY A 65 -0.77 14.56 -20.89
CA GLY A 65 0.67 14.72 -20.66
C GLY A 65 1.33 15.86 -21.44
N THR A 66 0.54 16.87 -21.83
CA THR A 66 1.01 18.03 -22.57
C THR A 66 2.07 18.80 -21.78
N GLU A 67 3.02 19.43 -22.48
CA GLU A 67 4.15 20.12 -21.81
C GLU A 67 3.70 21.23 -20.87
N TYR A 68 2.56 21.87 -21.16
CA TYR A 68 1.98 22.90 -20.34
C TYR A 68 1.32 22.36 -19.07
N CYS A 69 1.02 21.05 -18.98
CA CYS A 69 0.30 20.50 -17.84
C CYS A 69 1.22 20.31 -16.63
N THR A 70 0.80 20.86 -15.49
CA THR A 70 1.46 20.73 -14.19
C THR A 70 1.39 19.31 -13.61
N LYS A 71 0.33 18.55 -13.92
CA LYS A 71 0.13 17.15 -13.47
C LYS A 71 1.05 16.14 -14.14
N ARG A 72 1.86 16.55 -15.13
CA ARG A 72 2.74 15.64 -15.90
C ARG A 72 3.74 14.85 -15.07
N TYR A 73 3.99 15.25 -13.82
CA TYR A 73 4.92 14.59 -12.90
C TYR A 73 4.23 13.77 -11.80
N ARG A 74 2.89 13.61 -11.84
CA ARG A 74 2.16 12.79 -10.87
C ARG A 74 2.63 11.34 -10.79
N TYR A 75 3.20 10.83 -11.87
CA TYR A 75 3.81 9.49 -11.86
C TYR A 75 4.84 9.34 -10.73
N PHE A 76 5.59 10.40 -10.40
CA PHE A 76 6.61 10.36 -9.35
C PHE A 76 5.98 10.40 -7.97
N THR A 77 4.98 11.24 -7.75
CA THR A 77 4.29 11.30 -6.45
C THR A 77 3.54 10.02 -6.16
N ASN A 78 2.88 9.43 -7.17
CA ASN A 78 2.21 8.15 -7.02
C ASN A 78 3.23 7.07 -6.63
N PHE A 79 4.32 6.93 -7.39
CA PHE A 79 5.37 5.95 -7.08
C PHE A 79 5.99 6.16 -5.68
N TYR A 80 6.22 7.41 -5.28
CA TYR A 80 6.72 7.74 -3.95
C TYR A 80 5.71 7.33 -2.86
N GLU A 81 4.42 7.61 -3.05
CA GLU A 81 3.35 7.27 -2.10
C GLU A 81 3.17 5.75 -1.95
N GLU A 82 3.31 4.99 -3.04
CA GLU A 82 3.30 3.52 -2.99
C GLU A 82 4.50 2.98 -2.19
N ALA A 83 5.72 3.46 -2.47
CA ALA A 83 6.90 3.07 -1.69
C ALA A 83 6.79 3.47 -0.20
N GLU A 84 6.21 4.64 0.08
CA GLU A 84 5.93 5.12 1.45
C GLU A 84 4.89 4.23 2.15
N TYR A 85 3.87 3.76 1.43
CA TYR A 85 2.88 2.82 1.97
C TYR A 85 3.55 1.55 2.48
N GLY A 86 4.52 0.99 1.73
CA GLY A 86 5.29 -0.18 2.19
C GLY A 86 5.99 0.04 3.53
N ILE A 87 6.54 1.23 3.78
CA ILE A 87 7.14 1.57 5.08
C ILE A 87 6.08 1.69 6.17
N LYS A 88 4.96 2.37 5.91
CA LYS A 88 3.87 2.52 6.87
C LYS A 88 3.25 1.18 7.26
N MET A 89 3.16 0.25 6.33
CA MET A 89 2.64 -1.10 6.62
C MET A 89 3.54 -1.86 7.59
N GLN A 90 4.85 -1.61 7.57
CA GLN A 90 5.76 -2.24 8.53
C GLN A 90 5.50 -1.78 9.97
N GLU A 91 4.96 -0.58 10.19
CA GLU A 91 4.57 -0.12 11.54
C GLU A 91 3.52 -1.04 12.20
N LEU A 92 2.71 -1.75 11.39
CA LEU A 92 1.74 -2.72 11.88
C LEU A 92 2.38 -4.03 12.33
N ASP A 93 3.60 -4.35 11.89
CA ASP A 93 4.26 -5.63 12.21
C ASP A 93 4.45 -5.81 13.73
N SER A 94 4.82 -4.73 14.43
CA SER A 94 4.93 -4.75 15.90
C SER A 94 3.58 -4.97 16.60
N ILE A 95 2.49 -4.44 16.04
CA ILE A 95 1.14 -4.65 16.57
C ILE A 95 0.72 -6.10 16.32
N CYS A 96 1.02 -6.64 15.13
CA CYS A 96 0.73 -8.01 14.75
C CYS A 96 1.49 -9.01 15.63
N LYS A 97 2.75 -8.70 15.98
CA LYS A 97 3.52 -9.50 16.94
C LYS A 97 2.81 -9.61 18.30
N ILE A 98 2.36 -8.48 18.87
CA ILE A 98 1.61 -8.49 20.13
C ILE A 98 0.31 -9.29 19.99
N ALA A 99 -0.39 -9.15 18.86
CA ALA A 99 -1.60 -9.90 18.58
C ALA A 99 -1.35 -11.42 18.53
N LEU A 100 -0.25 -11.87 17.92
CA LEU A 100 0.15 -13.28 17.86
C LEU A 100 0.53 -13.83 19.24
N GLU A 101 1.22 -13.05 20.07
CA GLU A 101 1.52 -13.43 21.46
C GLU A 101 0.24 -13.63 22.29
N GLU A 102 -0.76 -12.74 22.13
CA GLU A 102 -2.09 -12.89 22.73
C GLU A 102 -2.82 -14.13 22.21
N TYR A 103 -2.82 -14.34 20.90
CA TYR A 103 -3.45 -15.50 20.26
C TYR A 103 -2.88 -16.82 20.80
N ASN A 104 -1.56 -16.93 20.94
CA ASN A 104 -0.90 -18.13 21.45
C ASN A 104 -1.35 -18.47 22.88
N THR A 105 -1.69 -17.45 23.68
CA THR A 105 -2.23 -17.61 25.04
C THR A 105 -3.71 -18.06 25.03
N TYR A 106 -4.48 -17.69 24.00
CA TYR A 106 -5.92 -17.91 23.91
C TYR A 106 -6.34 -19.08 23.01
N SER A 107 -5.41 -19.70 22.29
CA SER A 107 -5.62 -20.63 21.16
C SER A 107 -6.68 -21.72 21.35
N ASN A 108 -7.03 -22.10 22.59
CA ASN A 108 -8.02 -23.12 22.93
C ASN A 108 -9.33 -22.60 23.54
N ASN A 109 -9.60 -21.29 23.51
CA ASN A 109 -10.80 -20.69 24.09
C ASN A 109 -11.52 -19.76 23.10
N ASP A 110 -12.62 -20.24 22.54
CA ASP A 110 -13.40 -19.52 21.52
C ASP A 110 -13.93 -18.16 21.98
N VAL A 111 -14.25 -17.98 23.27
CA VAL A 111 -14.70 -16.69 23.80
C VAL A 111 -13.56 -15.67 23.77
N LEU A 112 -12.35 -16.09 24.15
CA LEU A 112 -11.17 -15.23 24.10
C LEU A 112 -10.73 -14.96 22.66
N LEU A 113 -10.80 -15.97 21.79
CA LEU A 113 -10.51 -15.83 20.36
C LEU A 113 -11.50 -14.88 19.66
N LYS A 114 -12.78 -14.91 20.04
CA LYS A 114 -13.77 -13.96 19.54
C LYS A 114 -13.45 -12.53 19.97
N ASN A 115 -13.11 -12.31 21.24
CA ASN A 115 -12.70 -10.98 21.72
C ASN A 115 -11.42 -10.49 21.03
N TRP A 116 -10.48 -11.40 20.76
CA TRP A 116 -9.28 -11.12 19.98
C TRP A 116 -9.63 -10.68 18.55
N LEU A 117 -10.52 -11.41 17.87
CA LEU A 117 -11.01 -11.02 16.54
C LEU A 117 -11.64 -9.64 16.54
N ILE A 118 -12.49 -9.33 17.52
CA ILE A 118 -13.13 -8.01 17.66
C ILE A 118 -12.06 -6.92 17.82
N LYS A 119 -11.07 -7.14 18.69
CA LYS A 119 -10.00 -6.19 18.97
C LYS A 119 -9.15 -5.87 17.74
N TYR A 120 -8.84 -6.88 16.92
CA TYR A 120 -7.93 -6.75 15.78
C TYR A 120 -8.65 -6.71 14.41
N PHE A 121 -9.97 -6.58 14.42
CA PHE A 121 -10.79 -6.63 13.20
C PHE A 121 -10.39 -5.60 12.15
N ASP A 122 -10.15 -4.34 12.55
CA ASP A 122 -9.74 -3.27 11.63
C ASP A 122 -8.40 -3.58 10.94
N ILE A 123 -7.47 -4.20 11.67
CA ILE A 123 -6.17 -4.56 11.11
C ILE A 123 -6.36 -5.68 10.08
N GLY A 124 -6.93 -6.82 10.49
CA GLY A 124 -7.07 -7.98 9.61
C GLY A 124 -7.99 -7.74 8.41
N TYR A 125 -9.16 -7.12 8.64
CA TYR A 125 -10.17 -6.99 7.59
C TYR A 125 -10.00 -5.74 6.72
N ASN A 126 -9.68 -4.57 7.30
CA ASN A 126 -9.60 -3.33 6.52
C ASN A 126 -8.18 -3.04 6.00
N LYS A 127 -7.17 -3.16 6.86
CA LYS A 127 -5.80 -2.76 6.51
C LYS A 127 -5.05 -3.83 5.72
N LEU A 128 -5.12 -5.08 6.18
CA LEU A 128 -4.37 -6.17 5.55
C LEU A 128 -5.03 -6.70 4.29
N ALA A 129 -6.36 -6.65 4.16
CA ALA A 129 -7.03 -7.09 2.93
C ALA A 129 -6.52 -6.33 1.69
N VAL A 130 -6.37 -5.01 1.80
CA VAL A 130 -5.81 -4.15 0.73
C VAL A 130 -4.35 -4.52 0.47
N PHE A 131 -3.54 -4.62 1.53
CA PHE A 131 -2.13 -5.00 1.43
C PHE A 131 -1.93 -6.31 0.64
N TYR A 132 -2.68 -7.34 1.01
CA TYR A 132 -2.57 -8.65 0.38
C TYR A 132 -3.06 -8.69 -1.06
N TYR A 133 -4.08 -7.91 -1.41
CA TYR A 133 -4.63 -7.89 -2.75
C TYR A 133 -3.78 -7.04 -3.72
N ASP A 134 -3.32 -5.88 -3.27
CA ASP A 134 -2.64 -4.91 -4.13
C ASP A 134 -1.12 -5.10 -4.18
N HIS A 135 -0.50 -5.73 -3.16
CA HIS A 135 0.96 -5.72 -3.01
C HIS A 135 1.64 -7.07 -2.89
N LEU A 136 0.93 -8.18 -2.66
CA LEU A 136 1.56 -9.50 -2.72
C LEU A 136 1.37 -10.08 -4.12
N ASP A 137 2.48 -10.25 -4.84
CA ASP A 137 2.47 -10.83 -6.18
C ASP A 137 2.26 -12.36 -6.07
N TYR A 138 1.07 -12.85 -6.42
CA TYR A 138 0.77 -14.28 -6.44
C TYR A 138 1.13 -14.96 -7.77
N SER A 139 1.76 -14.24 -8.71
CA SER A 139 2.14 -14.78 -10.02
C SER A 139 3.50 -15.49 -10.03
N VAL A 140 4.17 -15.58 -8.87
CA VAL A 140 5.48 -16.23 -8.73
C VAL A 140 5.34 -17.76 -8.78
N ASP A 141 6.35 -18.42 -9.37
CA ASP A 141 6.39 -19.88 -9.51
C ASP A 141 6.33 -20.60 -8.15
N GLU A 142 5.75 -21.81 -8.14
CA GLU A 142 5.69 -22.65 -6.94
C GLU A 142 7.10 -22.88 -6.34
N GLY A 143 7.34 -22.32 -5.15
CA GLY A 143 8.59 -22.48 -4.40
C GLY A 143 9.41 -21.19 -4.25
N GLU A 144 9.04 -20.09 -4.92
CA GLU A 144 9.70 -18.80 -4.72
C GLU A 144 9.10 -18.01 -3.55
N VAL A 145 9.95 -17.26 -2.85
CA VAL A 145 9.53 -16.39 -1.75
C VAL A 145 8.84 -15.15 -2.33
N VAL A 146 7.54 -15.03 -2.11
CA VAL A 146 6.79 -13.83 -2.48
C VAL A 146 7.20 -12.65 -1.59
N HIS A 147 7.69 -11.58 -2.23
CA HIS A 147 8.01 -10.30 -1.61
C HIS A 147 6.93 -9.27 -1.93
N PRO A 148 6.51 -8.42 -0.97
CA PRO A 148 5.58 -7.34 -1.25
C PRO A 148 6.13 -6.35 -2.28
N HIS A 149 5.34 -6.05 -3.31
CA HIS A 149 5.62 -5.12 -4.41
C HIS A 149 4.79 -3.84 -4.25
N PHE A 150 5.47 -2.70 -4.15
CA PHE A 150 4.89 -1.38 -3.91
C PHE A 150 5.05 -0.46 -5.12
N GLY A 151 4.99 -1.03 -6.31
CA GLY A 151 4.88 -0.25 -7.53
C GLY A 151 6.07 -0.35 -8.46
N ASN A 152 5.75 -0.09 -9.72
CA ASN A 152 6.72 -0.07 -10.81
C ASN A 152 7.32 1.32 -10.95
N SER A 153 8.64 1.35 -11.11
CA SER A 153 9.38 2.56 -11.39
C SER A 153 8.78 3.26 -12.61
N PRO A 154 8.54 4.58 -12.55
CA PRO A 154 7.94 5.32 -13.67
C PRO A 154 8.80 5.33 -14.94
N ILE A 155 10.08 4.99 -14.84
CA ILE A 155 10.96 4.80 -16.00
C ILE A 155 10.87 3.39 -16.61
N GLY A 156 10.06 2.49 -16.03
CA GLY A 156 9.76 1.15 -16.54
C GLY A 156 10.89 0.13 -16.37
N GLU A 157 11.93 0.46 -15.59
CA GLU A 157 13.15 -0.35 -15.53
C GLU A 157 13.25 -1.26 -14.29
N PHE A 158 12.50 -0.99 -13.23
CA PHE A 158 12.53 -1.76 -11.98
C PHE A 158 11.23 -1.60 -11.19
N GLY A 159 10.98 -2.48 -10.22
CA GLY A 159 9.91 -2.35 -9.23
C GLY A 159 10.49 -2.15 -7.83
N VAL A 160 9.67 -1.66 -6.89
CA VAL A 160 10.04 -1.61 -5.47
C VAL A 160 9.43 -2.82 -4.79
N CYS A 161 10.22 -3.89 -4.62
CA CYS A 161 9.86 -4.97 -3.71
C CYS A 161 10.63 -4.79 -2.40
N ILE A 162 9.98 -4.94 -1.25
CA ILE A 162 10.66 -4.89 0.05
C ILE A 162 10.81 -6.32 0.56
N ASP A 163 11.92 -6.61 1.24
CA ASP A 163 12.16 -7.95 1.78
C ASP A 163 11.02 -8.37 2.72
N ARG A 164 10.56 -9.60 2.54
CA ARG A 164 9.45 -10.20 3.27
C ARG A 164 9.76 -10.28 4.76
N MET A 165 11.04 -10.42 5.12
CA MET A 165 11.47 -10.55 6.51
C MET A 165 10.99 -9.38 7.40
N TYR A 166 10.71 -8.21 6.82
CA TYR A 166 10.21 -7.05 7.54
C TYR A 166 8.70 -7.08 7.84
N TYR A 167 7.99 -8.08 7.32
CA TYR A 167 6.54 -8.24 7.44
C TYR A 167 6.14 -9.62 8.00
N GLU A 168 7.07 -10.36 8.63
CA GLU A 168 6.82 -11.74 9.05
C GLU A 168 5.64 -11.87 10.03
N ASN A 169 5.56 -11.00 11.05
CA ASN A 169 4.48 -11.06 12.03
C ASN A 169 3.16 -10.59 11.41
N LEU A 170 3.21 -9.58 10.55
CA LEU A 170 2.06 -9.14 9.78
C LEU A 170 1.48 -10.28 8.94
N ILE A 171 2.37 -11.06 8.30
CA ILE A 171 1.96 -12.16 7.44
C ILE A 171 1.31 -13.28 8.25
N GLU A 172 1.98 -13.73 9.32
CA GLU A 172 1.45 -14.79 10.18
C GLU A 172 0.14 -14.36 10.88
N PHE A 173 0.03 -13.10 11.29
CA PHE A 173 -1.21 -12.56 11.88
C PHE A 173 -2.39 -12.66 10.90
N ASP A 174 -2.18 -12.34 9.62
CA ASP A 174 -3.24 -12.40 8.62
C ASP A 174 -3.73 -13.83 8.39
N ASP A 175 -2.82 -14.81 8.32
CA ASP A 175 -3.16 -16.23 8.21
C ASP A 175 -4.01 -16.68 9.41
N VAL A 176 -3.60 -16.33 10.63
CA VAL A 176 -4.35 -16.63 11.86
C VAL A 176 -5.72 -15.94 11.85
N PHE A 177 -5.76 -14.67 11.48
CA PHE A 177 -7.00 -13.90 11.41
C PHE A 177 -8.00 -14.53 10.43
N LYS A 178 -7.57 -14.86 9.21
CA LYS A 178 -8.40 -15.48 8.18
C LYS A 178 -8.90 -16.86 8.60
N MET A 179 -8.04 -17.68 9.18
CA MET A 179 -8.41 -19.00 9.69
C MET A 179 -9.47 -18.91 10.81
N LEU A 180 -9.32 -17.97 11.75
CA LEU A 180 -10.33 -17.76 12.80
C LEU A 180 -11.63 -17.17 12.26
N PHE A 181 -11.54 -16.17 11.37
CA PHE A 181 -12.70 -15.39 10.93
C PHE A 181 -13.49 -16.10 9.83
N TYR A 182 -12.86 -16.62 8.78
CA TYR A 182 -13.54 -17.22 7.64
C TYR A 182 -13.72 -18.73 7.73
N GLU A 183 -12.71 -19.46 8.21
CA GLU A 183 -12.76 -20.93 8.25
C GLU A 183 -13.50 -21.43 9.50
N ARG A 184 -13.06 -20.98 10.68
CA ARG A 184 -13.68 -21.36 11.96
C ARG A 184 -14.92 -20.55 12.31
N LYS A 185 -15.10 -19.38 11.68
CA LYS A 185 -16.28 -18.51 11.85
C LYS A 185 -16.55 -18.13 13.31
N ILE A 186 -15.49 -17.80 14.05
CA ILE A 186 -15.56 -17.49 15.49
C ILE A 186 -16.33 -16.18 15.79
N TYR A 187 -16.47 -15.29 14.79
CA TYR A 187 -17.25 -14.05 14.89
C TYR A 187 -18.40 -14.01 13.87
N PRO A 188 -19.41 -14.89 14.00
CA PRO A 188 -20.41 -15.14 12.96
C PRO A 188 -21.36 -13.96 12.72
N GLU A 189 -21.65 -13.16 13.74
CA GLU A 189 -22.53 -11.99 13.57
C GLU A 189 -21.92 -10.93 12.64
N LYS A 190 -20.59 -10.77 12.65
CA LYS A 190 -19.92 -9.80 11.78
C LYS A 190 -19.83 -10.30 10.34
N LEU A 191 -19.64 -11.60 10.13
CA LEU A 191 -19.76 -12.21 8.80
C LEU A 191 -21.15 -11.96 8.20
N LYS A 192 -22.20 -12.15 9.00
CA LYS A 192 -23.57 -11.89 8.54
C LYS A 192 -23.79 -10.43 8.17
N GLU A 193 -23.29 -9.50 8.98
CA GLU A 193 -23.34 -8.06 8.69
C GLU A 193 -22.69 -7.73 7.34
N ILE A 194 -21.49 -8.28 7.08
CA ILE A 194 -20.75 -8.09 5.82
C ILE A 194 -21.51 -8.68 4.63
N GLU A 195 -22.06 -9.89 4.76
CA GLU A 195 -22.87 -10.52 3.71
C GLU A 195 -24.10 -9.66 3.35
N GLU A 196 -24.78 -9.11 4.36
CA GLU A 196 -25.94 -8.22 4.17
C GLU A 196 -25.53 -6.89 3.49
N GLU A 197 -24.33 -6.37 3.76
CA GLU A 197 -23.81 -5.17 3.09
C GLU A 197 -23.45 -5.44 1.62
N ILE A 198 -22.76 -6.55 1.34
CA ILE A 198 -22.38 -6.93 -0.04
C ILE A 198 -23.63 -7.13 -0.91
N GLN A 199 -24.68 -7.77 -0.37
CA GLN A 199 -25.94 -7.97 -1.09
C GLN A 199 -26.63 -6.66 -1.48
N LYS A 200 -26.51 -5.60 -0.67
CA LYS A 200 -27.06 -4.28 -1.02
C LYS A 200 -26.35 -3.64 -2.20
N VAL A 201 -25.05 -3.88 -2.34
CA VAL A 201 -24.23 -3.33 -3.43
C VAL A 201 -24.45 -4.11 -4.73
N ALA A 202 -24.60 -5.43 -4.67
CA ALA A 202 -24.77 -6.29 -5.84
C ALA A 202 -26.12 -6.14 -6.58
N ILE A 203 -27.06 -5.35 -6.05
CA ILE A 203 -28.38 -5.08 -6.66
C ILE A 203 -28.36 -3.78 -7.52
N LEU A 204 -27.22 -3.09 -7.61
CA LEU A 204 -26.99 -1.93 -8.50
C LEU A 204 -26.33 -2.34 -9.81
#